data_AF-I3SZ56-F1
#
_entry.id   AF-I3SZ56-F1
#
_cell.length_a   1.000
_cell.length_b   1.000
_cell.length_c   1.000
_cell.angle_alpha   90.00
_cell.angle_beta   90.00
_cell.angle_gamma   90.00
#
_symmetry.space_group_name_H-M   'P 1'
#
loop_
_entity.id
_entity.type
_entity.pdbx_description
1 polymer ?
#
loop_
_entity_poly.entity_id
_entity_poly.type
_entity_poly.pdbx_seq_one_letter_code
_entity_poly.pdbx_strand_id
1 'polypeptide(L)'
;MFEELHQKQSQWTVPDSELRESLRLAVAEVLLPAYRSFVKRFGALVETGKNPQKYIKYTADDLDRMLGEFFEEKNMRETKR
;
A
#
# COMPACT_ATOMS: atom_id res chain seq x y z
N MET A 1 -4.00 -4.71 -10.72
CA MET A 1 -3.79 -3.27 -10.37
C MET A 1 -3.70 -3.14 -8.86
N PHE A 2 -2.73 -2.38 -8.32
CA PHE A 2 -2.25 -2.29 -6.91
C PHE A 2 -2.36 -3.52 -6.00
N GLU A 3 -3.56 -4.03 -5.69
CA GLU A 3 -3.80 -5.24 -4.87
C GLU A 3 -2.97 -6.45 -5.30
N GLU A 4 -2.86 -6.69 -6.61
CA GLU A 4 -2.03 -7.78 -7.15
C GLU A 4 -0.52 -7.53 -6.91
N LEU A 5 -0.08 -6.27 -6.99
CA LEU A 5 1.30 -5.89 -6.70
C LEU A 5 1.58 -6.06 -5.21
N HIS A 6 0.67 -5.60 -4.36
CA HIS A 6 0.73 -5.76 -2.92
C HIS A 6 0.80 -7.25 -2.55
N GLN A 7 -0.10 -8.07 -3.08
CA GLN A 7 -0.09 -9.52 -2.84
C GLN A 7 1.25 -10.18 -3.20
N LYS A 8 1.89 -9.74 -4.29
CA LYS A 8 3.21 -10.26 -4.73
C LYS A 8 4.34 -9.73 -3.85
N GLN A 9 4.41 -8.43 -3.61
CA GLN A 9 5.54 -7.80 -2.90
C GLN A 9 5.51 -8.06 -1.39
N SER A 10 4.34 -8.29 -0.79
CA SER A 10 4.21 -8.76 0.60
C SER A 10 4.59 -10.25 0.78
N GLN A 11 4.93 -10.97 -0.30
CA GLN A 11 5.51 -12.32 -0.23
C GLN A 11 7.02 -12.35 -0.42
N TRP A 12 7.60 -11.26 -0.94
CA TRP A 12 9.05 -11.14 -1.03
C TRP A 12 9.61 -10.83 0.35
N THR A 13 10.88 -11.10 0.55
CA THR A 13 11.56 -10.83 1.82
C THR A 13 12.87 -10.12 1.54
N VAL A 14 13.11 -9.03 2.26
CA VAL A 14 14.40 -8.35 2.31
C VAL A 14 14.92 -8.52 3.74
N PRO A 15 15.96 -9.35 3.97
CA PRO A 15 16.46 -9.66 5.32
C PRO A 15 17.08 -8.45 6.03
N ASP A 16 17.68 -7.55 5.25
CA ASP A 16 18.26 -6.32 5.77
C ASP A 16 17.16 -5.32 6.12
N SER A 17 16.99 -5.04 7.42
CA SER A 17 15.92 -4.17 7.93
C SER A 17 16.06 -2.73 7.46
N GLU A 18 17.28 -2.23 7.31
CA GLU A 18 17.53 -0.84 6.89
C GLU A 18 17.23 -0.68 5.40
N LEU A 19 17.69 -1.61 4.58
CA LEU A 19 17.36 -1.65 3.16
C LEU A 19 15.86 -1.80 2.94
N ARG A 20 15.21 -2.68 3.70
CA ARG A 20 13.77 -2.90 3.63
C ARG A 20 12.99 -1.62 3.93
N GLU A 21 13.33 -0.92 5.01
CA GLU A 21 12.67 0.33 5.38
C GLU A 21 12.93 1.43 4.34
N SER A 22 14.17 1.55 3.88
CA SER A 22 14.55 2.49 2.83
C SER A 22 13.75 2.27 1.53
N LEU A 23 13.55 1.02 1.13
CA LEU A 23 12.72 0.68 -0.04
C LEU A 23 11.25 1.06 0.16
N ARG A 24 10.68 0.80 1.35
CA ARG A 24 9.29 1.17 1.66
C ARG A 24 9.11 2.68 1.61
N LEU A 25 10.02 3.42 2.23
CA LEU A 25 10.02 4.89 2.22
C LEU A 25 10.13 5.43 0.80
N ALA A 26 11.07 4.93 -0.01
CA ALA A 26 11.23 5.36 -1.40
C ALA A 26 9.96 5.15 -2.24
N VAL A 27 9.24 4.05 -2.02
CA VAL A 27 7.95 3.81 -2.70
C VAL A 27 6.87 4.76 -2.18
N ALA A 28 6.78 4.95 -0.85
CA ALA A 28 5.79 5.82 -0.23
C ALA A 28 5.97 7.29 -0.64
N GLU A 29 7.21 7.78 -0.71
CA GLU A 29 7.57 9.14 -1.14
C GLU A 29 7.11 9.46 -2.57
N VAL A 30 7.02 8.46 -3.44
CA VAL A 30 6.50 8.63 -4.80
C VAL A 30 4.99 8.44 -4.85
N LEU A 31 4.49 7.37 -4.23
CA LEU A 31 3.09 6.96 -4.38
C LEU A 31 2.13 7.87 -3.59
N LEU A 32 2.44 8.19 -2.33
CA LEU A 32 1.51 8.91 -1.46
C LEU A 32 1.26 10.35 -1.92
N PRO A 33 2.27 11.15 -2.31
CA PRO A 33 2.01 12.49 -2.82
C PRO A 33 1.19 12.48 -4.12
N ALA A 34 1.48 11.54 -5.03
CA ALA A 34 0.73 11.37 -6.27
C ALA A 34 -0.73 10.98 -5.99
N TYR A 35 -0.96 10.03 -5.07
CA TYR A 35 -2.29 9.58 -4.71
C TYR A 35 -3.10 10.66 -3.99
N ARG A 36 -2.51 11.35 -3.00
CA ARG A 36 -3.16 12.47 -2.30
C ARG A 36 -3.54 13.59 -3.28
N SER A 37 -2.68 13.88 -4.26
CA SER A 37 -2.97 14.86 -5.32
C SER A 37 -4.12 14.42 -6.21
N PHE A 38 -4.18 13.13 -6.57
CA PHE A 38 -5.30 12.54 -7.31
C PHE A 38 -6.62 12.67 -6.53
N VAL A 39 -6.64 12.25 -5.26
CA VAL A 39 -7.84 12.33 -4.42
C VAL A 39 -8.28 13.78 -4.21
N LYS A 40 -7.35 14.71 -3.96
CA LYS A 40 -7.69 16.14 -3.84
C LYS A 40 -8.34 16.70 -5.11
N ARG A 41 -7.87 16.27 -6.29
CA ARG A 41 -8.36 16.77 -7.58
C ARG A 41 -9.69 16.14 -8.00
N PHE A 42 -9.88 14.85 -7.74
CA PHE A 42 -11.02 14.10 -8.28
C PHE A 42 -11.99 13.59 -7.21
N GLY A 43 -11.65 13.68 -5.92
CA GLY A 43 -12.43 13.16 -4.80
C GLY A 43 -13.84 13.74 -4.75
N ALA A 44 -13.99 15.07 -4.87
CA ALA A 44 -15.31 15.71 -4.89
C ALA A 44 -16.21 15.25 -6.05
N LEU A 45 -15.63 14.88 -7.21
CA LEU A 45 -16.39 14.33 -8.34
C LEU A 45 -16.91 12.92 -8.04
N VAL A 46 -16.22 12.19 -7.18
CA VAL A 46 -16.58 10.82 -6.76
C VAL A 46 -17.55 10.85 -5.58
N GLU A 47 -17.36 11.76 -4.63
CA GLU A 47 -18.17 11.90 -3.41
C GLU A 47 -19.61 12.37 -3.69
N THR A 48 -19.83 13.14 -4.76
CA THR A 48 -21.17 13.58 -5.17
C THR A 48 -22.02 12.47 -5.80
N GLY A 49 -21.43 11.30 -6.07
CA GLY A 49 -22.11 10.13 -6.61
C GLY A 49 -22.86 9.31 -5.56
N LYS A 50 -23.78 8.45 -6.02
CA LYS A 50 -24.61 7.58 -5.14
C LYS A 50 -23.80 6.54 -4.35
N ASN A 51 -22.52 6.29 -4.68
CA ASN A 51 -21.69 5.31 -3.97
C ASN A 51 -20.18 5.58 -4.15
N PRO A 52 -19.58 6.51 -3.39
CA PRO A 52 -18.19 6.96 -3.57
C PRO A 52 -17.15 5.83 -3.44
N GLN A 53 -17.42 4.88 -2.53
CA GLN A 53 -16.58 3.71 -2.25
C GLN A 53 -16.44 2.75 -3.44
N LYS A 54 -17.30 2.86 -4.45
CA LYS A 54 -17.18 2.07 -5.69
C LYS A 54 -15.98 2.51 -6.54
N TYR A 55 -15.51 3.75 -6.38
CA TYR A 55 -14.51 4.36 -7.25
C TYR A 55 -13.18 4.62 -6.52
N ILE A 56 -13.23 4.95 -5.23
CA ILE A 56 -12.06 5.09 -4.37
C ILE A 56 -12.16 4.02 -3.29
N LYS A 57 -11.33 2.97 -3.42
CA LYS A 57 -11.33 1.81 -2.52
C LYS A 57 -10.43 1.96 -1.30
N TYR A 58 -9.37 2.76 -1.42
CA TYR A 58 -8.34 2.93 -0.40
C TYR A 58 -8.18 4.40 -0.05
N THR A 59 -7.98 4.71 1.22
CA THR A 59 -7.47 6.02 1.62
C THR A 59 -5.95 6.07 1.42
N ALA A 60 -5.37 7.28 1.47
CA ALA A 60 -3.91 7.41 1.46
C ALA A 60 -3.26 6.69 2.66
N ASP A 61 -3.94 6.66 3.80
CA ASP A 61 -3.44 6.03 5.01
C ASP A 61 -3.59 4.49 4.94
N ASP A 62 -4.62 3.98 4.26
CA ASP A 62 -4.69 2.55 3.93
C ASP A 62 -3.53 2.12 3.03
N LEU A 63 -3.20 2.92 2.02
CA LEU A 63 -2.07 2.63 1.14
C LEU A 63 -0.74 2.65 1.90
N ASP A 64 -0.55 3.62 2.79
CA ASP A 64 0.65 3.72 3.62
C ASP A 64 0.81 2.48 4.51
N ARG A 65 -0.26 2.06 5.21
CA ARG A 65 -0.27 0.81 5.97
C ARG A 65 0.08 -0.40 5.12
N MET A 66 -0.50 -0.51 3.92
CA MET A 66 -0.27 -1.60 2.99
C MET A 66 1.17 -1.63 2.46
N LEU A 67 1.81 -0.47 2.24
CA LEU A 67 3.23 -0.40 1.89
C LEU A 67 4.12 -0.89 3.04
N GLY A 68 3.71 -0.66 4.29
CA GLY A 68 4.38 -1.18 5.48
C GLY A 68 4.46 -2.72 5.52
N GLU A 69 3.57 -3.41 4.82
CA GLU A 69 3.55 -4.88 4.74
C GLU A 69 4.55 -5.44 3.68
N PHE A 70 5.16 -4.57 2.86
CA PHE A 70 6.04 -5.02 1.79
C PHE A 70 7.34 -5.61 2.32
N PHE A 71 7.82 -6.68 1.70
CA PHE A 71 9.14 -7.25 2.00
C PHE A 71 9.33 -7.76 3.44
N GLU A 72 8.27 -7.89 4.23
CA GLU A 72 8.36 -8.47 5.57
C GLU A 72 8.83 -9.93 5.52
N GLU A 73 9.62 -10.33 6.50
CA GLU A 73 9.94 -11.74 6.68
C GLU A 73 8.71 -12.44 7.24
N LYS A 74 8.05 -13.25 6.42
CA LYS A 74 7.05 -14.18 6.95
C LYS A 74 7.83 -15.24 7.72
N ASN A 75 7.92 -15.07 9.04
CA ASN A 75 8.34 -16.14 9.96
C ASN A 75 7.37 -17.32 9.79
N MET A 76 7.60 -18.16 8.79
CA MET A 76 6.94 -19.45 8.60
C MET A 76 7.56 -20.43 9.59
N ARG A 77 7.45 -20.11 10.87
CA ARG A 77 7.85 -20.94 12.01
C ARG A 77 6.73 -20.95 13.03
N GLU A 78 5.53 -21.41 12.64
CA GLU A 78 4.52 -21.95 13.57
C GLU A 78 3.31 -22.53 12.83
N THR A 79 3.54 -23.55 11.99
CA THR A 79 2.50 -24.56 11.71
C THR A 79 3.15 -25.93 11.48
N LYS A 80 3.83 -26.41 12.52
CA LYS A 80 4.08 -27.84 12.74
C LYS A 80 3.93 -28.10 14.24
N ARG A 81 2.69 -28.32 14.68
CA ARG A 81 2.36 -29.12 15.85
C ARG A 81 1.11 -29.92 15.52
#